data_AF-A0A6V8G5W4-F1
#
_entry.id   AF-A0A6V8G5W4-F1
#
_cell.length_a   1.000
_cell.length_b   1.000
_cell.length_c   1.000
_cell.angle_alpha   90.00
_cell.angle_beta   90.00
_cell.angle_gamma   90.00
#
_symmetry.space_group_name_H-M   'P 1'
#
loop_
_entity.id
_entity.type
_entity.pdbx_description
1 polymer ?
#
loop_
_entity_poly.entity_id
_entity_poly.type
_entity_poly.pdbx_seq_one_letter_code
_entity_poly.pdbx_strand_id
1 'polypeptide(L)'
;EKVRVSGRDGIIGERSKDEIAVMSLRGGDIVGRHTVGFYEDGEFLELNHTATSRATFAKGAIKIAIWLSKQEAKMYSINDFLGI
;
A
#
# COMPACT_ATOMS: atom_id res chain seq x y z
N GLU A 1 6.07 9.55 -12.00
CA GLU A 1 4.94 9.75 -12.94
C GLU A 1 5.11 9.06 -14.27
N LYS A 2 6.28 9.11 -14.93
CA LYS A 2 6.47 8.60 -16.31
C LYS A 2 6.03 7.15 -16.57
N VAL A 3 6.04 6.27 -15.57
CA VAL A 3 5.71 4.85 -15.72
C VAL A 3 4.33 4.46 -15.18
N ARG A 4 3.64 5.36 -14.48
CA ARG A 4 2.35 5.04 -13.85
C ARG A 4 1.23 5.10 -14.89
N VAL A 5 0.43 4.04 -14.97
CA VAL A 5 -0.82 4.02 -15.76
C VAL A 5 -2.00 3.77 -14.83
N SER A 6 -2.96 4.69 -14.80
CA SER A 6 -4.16 4.57 -13.96
C SER A 6 -5.39 4.26 -14.80
N GLY A 7 -5.99 3.09 -14.56
CA GLY A 7 -7.09 2.58 -15.38
C GLY A 7 -6.62 2.09 -16.76
N ARG A 8 -7.31 1.08 -17.28
CA ARG A 8 -7.10 0.48 -18.60
C ARG A 8 -8.49 0.11 -19.13
N ASP A 9 -9.08 0.99 -19.93
CA ASP A 9 -10.46 0.87 -20.43
C ASP A 9 -10.54 1.16 -21.93
N GLY A 10 -11.25 0.32 -22.69
CA GLY A 10 -11.33 0.38 -24.15
C GLY A 10 -10.15 -0.25 -24.92
N ILE A 11 -9.89 0.22 -26.14
CA ILE A 11 -8.82 -0.29 -27.03
C ILE A 11 -7.52 0.47 -26.74
N ILE A 12 -6.77 -0.03 -25.76
CA ILE A 12 -5.58 0.63 -25.19
C ILE A 12 -4.23 0.06 -25.67
N GLY A 13 -4.24 -1.11 -26.34
CA GLY A 13 -3.03 -1.78 -26.80
C GLY A 13 -2.28 -2.57 -25.71
N GLU A 14 -1.08 -3.05 -26.06
CA GLU A 14 -0.22 -3.86 -25.21
C GLU A 14 0.33 -3.07 -24.00
N ARG A 15 0.69 -3.78 -22.93
CA ARG A 15 1.34 -3.17 -21.75
C ARG A 15 2.82 -2.97 -22.03
N SER A 16 3.36 -1.80 -21.71
CA SER A 16 4.81 -1.58 -21.81
C SER A 16 5.58 -2.25 -20.66
N LYS A 17 6.86 -2.59 -20.89
CA LYS A 17 7.70 -3.28 -19.90
C LYS A 17 7.81 -2.53 -18.57
N ASP A 18 7.96 -1.21 -18.63
CA ASP A 18 8.22 -0.36 -17.46
C ASP A 18 6.93 0.07 -16.74
N GLU A 19 5.75 -0.21 -17.31
CA GLU A 19 4.48 0.30 -16.80
C GLU A 19 4.14 -0.20 -15.39
N ILE A 20 3.68 0.67 -14.51
CA ILE A 20 3.07 0.29 -13.23
C ILE A 20 1.58 0.61 -13.28
N ALA A 21 0.76 -0.42 -13.38
CA ALA A 21 -0.69 -0.30 -13.42
C ALA A 21 -1.22 0.02 -12.00
N VAL A 22 -2.05 1.06 -11.92
CA VAL A 22 -2.72 1.49 -10.68
C VAL A 22 -4.22 1.45 -10.90
N MET A 23 -4.90 0.56 -10.19
CA MET A 23 -6.35 0.45 -10.20
C MET A 23 -6.93 0.85 -8.84
N SER A 24 -8.05 1.56 -8.87
CA SER A 24 -8.76 2.00 -7.67
C SER A 24 -10.20 1.54 -7.74
N LEU A 25 -10.54 0.59 -6.87
CA LEU A 25 -11.91 0.11 -6.71
C LEU A 25 -12.61 0.90 -5.60
N ARG A 26 -13.93 1.10 -5.74
CA ARG A 26 -14.80 1.74 -4.74
C ARG A 26 -16.07 0.90 -4.63
N GLY A 27 -16.49 0.61 -3.40
CA GLY A 27 -17.72 -0.14 -3.19
C GLY A 27 -18.00 -0.41 -1.72
N GLY A 28 -19.28 -0.30 -1.34
CA GLY A 28 -19.82 -0.69 -0.04
C GLY A 28 -19.06 -0.11 1.16
N ASP A 29 -18.84 -0.96 2.16
CA ASP A 29 -18.23 -0.63 3.45
C ASP A 29 -16.76 -1.11 3.55
N ILE A 30 -16.05 -1.15 2.41
CA ILE A 30 -14.65 -1.59 2.38
C ILE A 30 -13.79 -0.52 3.05
N VAL A 31 -13.23 -0.83 4.22
CA VAL A 31 -12.32 0.08 4.95
C VAL A 31 -11.05 0.36 4.14
N GLY A 32 -10.45 -0.67 3.55
CA GLY A 32 -9.34 -0.52 2.62
C GLY A 32 -8.65 -1.85 2.33
N ARG A 33 -8.41 -2.11 1.04
CA ARG A 33 -7.59 -3.24 0.57
C ARG A 33 -6.60 -2.72 -0.46
N HIS A 34 -5.34 -3.10 -0.30
CA HIS A 34 -4.26 -2.82 -1.23
C HIS A 34 -3.63 -4.14 -1.65
N THR A 35 -3.41 -4.29 -2.95
CA THR A 35 -2.75 -5.45 -3.54
C THR A 35 -1.64 -4.94 -4.43
N VAL A 36 -0.44 -5.48 -4.26
CA VAL A 36 0.68 -5.31 -5.19
C VAL A 36 0.99 -6.68 -5.76
N GLY A 37 0.83 -6.82 -7.07
CA GLY A 37 1.07 -8.09 -7.77
C GLY A 37 2.24 -7.98 -8.74
N PHE A 38 3.01 -9.06 -8.83
CA PHE A 38 4.05 -9.32 -9.81
C PHE A 38 3.59 -10.55 -10.61
N TYR A 39 3.28 -10.36 -11.89
CA TYR A 39 2.67 -11.39 -12.73
C TYR A 39 3.60 -11.67 -13.91
N GLU A 40 4.05 -12.92 -14.02
CA GLU A 40 4.90 -13.42 -15.08
C GLU A 40 4.23 -14.62 -15.76
N ASP A 41 4.86 -15.16 -16.80
CA ASP A 41 4.31 -16.33 -17.48
C ASP A 41 4.34 -17.57 -16.57
N GLY A 42 3.18 -18.18 -16.36
CA GLY A 42 3.03 -19.38 -15.54
C GLY A 42 2.98 -19.18 -14.02
N GLU A 43 3.31 -18.00 -13.48
CA GLU A 43 3.26 -17.73 -12.04
C GLU A 43 3.04 -16.26 -11.68
N PHE A 44 2.62 -16.02 -10.43
CA PHE A 44 2.52 -14.66 -9.90
C PHE A 44 2.71 -14.64 -8.39
N LEU A 45 3.12 -13.48 -7.87
CA LEU A 45 3.22 -13.17 -6.45
C LEU A 45 2.37 -11.94 -6.14
N GLU A 46 1.48 -12.04 -5.15
CA GLU A 46 0.72 -10.90 -4.65
C GLU A 46 0.99 -10.64 -3.17
N LEU A 47 1.22 -9.37 -2.85
CA LEU A 47 1.27 -8.84 -1.49
C LEU A 47 -0.04 -8.11 -1.21
N ASN A 48 -0.82 -8.64 -0.27
CA ASN A 48 -2.14 -8.14 0.07
C ASN A 48 -2.17 -7.54 1.48
N HIS A 49 -2.64 -6.30 1.61
CA HIS A 49 -2.95 -5.66 2.88
C HIS A 49 -4.43 -5.29 2.94
N THR A 50 -5.17 -5.96 3.82
CA THR A 50 -6.61 -5.72 4.04
C THR A 50 -6.84 -5.18 5.44
N ALA A 51 -7.35 -3.95 5.54
CA ALA A 51 -7.86 -3.41 6.78
C ALA A 51 -9.35 -3.76 6.90
N THR A 52 -9.73 -4.42 7.99
CA THR A 52 -11.14 -4.72 8.32
C THR A 52 -11.76 -3.67 9.26
N SER A 53 -10.94 -2.79 9.84
CA SER A 53 -11.39 -1.71 10.72
C SER A 53 -10.35 -0.59 10.77
N ARG A 54 -10.82 0.66 10.84
CA ARG A 54 -9.95 1.84 11.05
C ARG A 54 -9.26 1.85 12.42
N ALA A 55 -9.75 1.06 13.38
CA ALA A 55 -9.14 0.93 14.69
C ALA A 55 -7.69 0.40 14.63
N THR A 56 -7.30 -0.30 13.56
CA THR A 56 -5.91 -0.78 13.38
C THR A 56 -4.90 0.38 13.37
N PHE A 57 -5.24 1.47 12.67
CA PHE A 57 -4.38 2.65 12.57
C PHE A 57 -4.29 3.40 13.90
N ALA A 58 -5.42 3.55 14.60
CA ALA A 58 -5.46 4.18 15.92
C ALA A 58 -4.62 3.40 16.95
N LYS A 59 -4.72 2.07 16.96
CA LYS A 59 -3.89 1.20 17.81
C LYS A 59 -2.40 1.37 17.51
N GLY A 60 -2.03 1.45 16.23
CA GLY A 60 -0.65 1.72 15.81
C GLY A 60 -0.15 3.08 16.31
N ALA A 61 -0.94 4.14 16.13
CA ALA A 61 -0.59 5.48 16.57
C ALA A 61 -0.37 5.56 18.10
N ILE A 62 -1.21 4.90 18.89
CA ILE A 62 -1.04 4.84 20.36
C ILE A 62 0.26 4.12 20.73
N LYS A 63 0.58 2.98 20.09
CA LYS A 63 1.84 2.26 20.32
C LYS A 63 3.05 3.13 19.99
N ILE A 64 3.00 3.83 18.85
CA ILE A 64 4.07 4.74 18.42
C ILE A 64 4.21 5.91 19.40
N ALA A 65 3.12 6.49 19.89
CA ALA A 65 3.17 7.58 20.88
C ALA A 65 3.87 7.14 22.19
N ILE A 66 3.58 5.93 22.67
CA ILE A 66 4.25 5.35 23.85
C ILE A 66 5.74 5.09 23.59
N TRP A 67 6.10 4.67 22.38
CA TRP A 67 7.50 4.48 22.01
C TRP A 67 8.24 5.82 21.89
N LEU A 68 7.63 6.81 21.23
CA LEU A 68 8.15 8.16 21.00
C LEU A 68 8.45 8.90 22.30
N SER A 69 7.67 8.69 23.37
CA SER A 69 7.90 9.36 24.67
C SER A 69 9.24 9.00 25.33
N LYS A 70 9.93 7.97 24.82
CA LYS A 70 11.24 7.51 25.29
C LYS A 70 12.37 7.85 24.32
N GLN A 71 12.07 8.55 23.22
CA GLN A 71 13.04 8.84 22.17
C GLN A 71 13.56 10.29 22.28
N GLU A 72 14.74 10.53 21.73
CA GLU A 72 15.29 11.89 21.59
C GLU A 72 14.51 12.72 20.56
N ALA A 73 14.68 14.04 20.58
CA ALA A 73 13.99 14.92 19.65
C ALA A 73 14.60 14.81 18.24
N LYS A 74 13.89 14.13 17.33
CA LYS A 74 14.15 14.14 15.88
C LYS A 74 12.89 13.79 15.09
N MET A 75 12.98 13.86 13.77
CA MET A 75 11.93 13.35 12.88
C MET A 75 12.05 11.83 12.80
N TYR A 76 10.96 11.13 13.11
CA TYR A 76 10.86 9.67 13.04
C TYR A 76 9.86 9.25 11.97
N SER A 77 10.07 8.05 11.44
CA SER A 77 9.17 7.34 10.55
C SER A 77 8.65 6.06 11.22
N ILE A 78 7.70 5.38 10.58
CA ILE A 78 7.24 4.05 11.03
C ILE A 78 8.40 3.04 10.99
N ASN A 79 9.34 3.21 10.06
CA ASN A 79 10.51 2.35 9.93
C ASN A 79 11.40 2.39 11.18
N ASP A 80 11.61 3.56 11.78
CA ASP A 80 12.34 3.69 13.04
C ASP A 80 11.68 2.92 14.19
N PHE A 81 10.34 2.88 14.22
CA PHE A 81 9.58 2.13 15.21
C PHE A 81 9.62 0.61 14.94
N LEU A 82 9.60 0.20 13.66
CA LEU A 82 9.62 -1.20 13.25
C LEU A 82 11.03 -1.81 13.19
N GLY A 83 12.08 -0.99 13.15
CA GLY A 83 13.47 -1.43 13.03
C GLY A 83 13.83 -1.99 11.65
N ILE A 84 13.24 -1.42 10.59
CA ILE A 84 13.47 -1.84 9.19
C ILE A 84 13.92 -0.67 8.31
#